data_AF-A0A4Y6PZB5-F1
#
_entry.id   AF-A0A4Y6PZB5-F1
#
_cell.length_a   1.000
_cell.length_b   1.000
_cell.length_c   1.000
_cell.angle_alpha   90.00
_cell.angle_beta   90.00
_cell.angle_gamma   90.00
#
_symmetry.space_group_name_H-M   'P 1'
#
loop_
_entity.id
_entity.type
_entity.pdbx_description
1 polymer ?
#
loop_
_entity_poly.entity_id
_entity_poly.type
_entity_poly.pdbx_seq_one_letter_code
_entity_poly.pdbx_strand_id
1 'polypeptide(L)' 'MILVHGLIWGSWVIFGITTIWGLVWAVRTGQFQRLDQGARSIFDDEEPVGQMTDVFPNTDPEVLERLNARGGEDAH' A
#
# COMPACT_ATOMS: atom_id res chain seq x y z
N MET A 1 12.34 30.60 27.71
CA MET A 1 12.00 30.55 26.27
C MET A 1 13.03 29.78 25.44
N ILE A 2 14.34 29.99 25.60
CA ILE A 2 15.38 29.29 24.81
C ILE A 2 15.36 27.76 24.93
N LEU A 3 15.09 27.22 26.12
CA LEU A 3 14.98 25.76 26.34
C LEU A 3 13.86 25.13 25.51
N VAL A 4 12.69 25.79 25.44
CA VAL A 4 11.54 25.29 24.67
C VAL A 4 11.87 25.27 23.19
N HIS A 5 12.52 26.30 22.67
CA HIS A 5 12.92 26.36 21.26
C HIS A 5 13.97 25.29 20.95
N GLY A 6 14.95 25.09 21.84
CA GLY A 6 15.94 24.02 21.71
C GLY A 6 15.30 22.63 21.65
N LEU A 7 14.28 22.38 22.48
CA LEU A 7 13.54 21.11 22.47
C LEU A 7 12.71 20.92 21.19
N ILE A 8 12.04 21.98 20.71
CA ILE A 8 11.26 21.91 19.46
C ILE A 8 12.18 21.60 18.28
N TRP A 9 13.24 22.38 18.08
CA TRP A 9 14.16 22.17 16.94
C TRP A 9 14.95 20.89 17.07
N GLY A 10 15.42 20.56 18.28
CA GLY A 10 16.15 19.32 18.55
C GLY A 10 15.29 18.09 18.28
N SER A 11 14.03 18.08 18.75
CA SER A 11 13.12 16.96 18.49
C SER A 11 12.83 16.81 17.00
N TRP A 12 12.63 17.90 16.26
CA TRP A 12 12.42 17.86 14.81
C TRP A 12 13.57 17.19 14.07
N VAL A 13 14.81 17.57 14.40
CA VAL A 13 16.00 17.00 13.78
C VAL A 13 16.16 15.52 14.16
N ILE A 14 16.02 15.19 15.44
CA ILE A 14 16.18 13.81 15.93
C ILE A 14 15.12 12.91 15.30
N PHE A 15 13.84 13.27 15.38
CA PHE A 15 12.76 12.47 14.82
C PHE A 15 12.88 12.35 13.30
N GLY A 16 13.21 13.44 12.59
CA GLY A 16 13.42 13.40 11.14
C GLY A 16 14.51 12.42 10.73
N ILE A 17 15.67 12.46 11.41
CA ILE A 17 16.78 11.54 11.15
C ILE A 17 16.37 10.09 11.49
N THR A 18 15.73 9.88 12.64
CA THR A 18 15.26 8.56 13.06
C THR A 18 14.24 7.97 12.08
N THR A 19 13.33 8.78 11.54
CA THR A 19 12.35 8.33 10.53
C THR A 19 13.05 7.89 9.24
N ILE A 20 13.96 8.70 8.70
CA ILE A 20 14.69 8.34 7.47
C ILE A 20 15.52 7.08 7.69
N TRP A 21 16.22 6.99 8.82
CA TRP A 21 17.01 5.81 9.15
C TRP A 21 16.13 4.57 9.28
N GLY A 22 15.01 4.66 10.02
CA GLY A 22 14.05 3.57 10.16
C GLY A 22 13.51 3.10 8.80
N LEU A 23 13.21 4.02 7.89
CA LEU A 23 12.77 3.69 6.53
C LEU A 23 13.87 2.99 5.73
N VAL A 24 15.10 3.50 5.75
CA VAL A 24 16.26 2.87 5.07
C VAL A 24 16.52 1.47 5.62
N TRP A 25 16.42 1.30 6.94
CA TRP A 25 16.54 0.00 7.58
C TRP A 25 15.45 -0.95 7.10
N ALA A 26 14.18 -0.54 7.10
CA ALA A 26 13.04 -1.35 6.67
C ALA A 26 13.16 -1.79 5.21
N VAL A 27 13.63 -0.90 4.33
CA VAL A 27 13.93 -1.25 2.93
C VAL A 27 15.05 -2.29 2.85
N ARG A 28 16.15 -2.09 3.58
CA ARG A 28 17.31 -3.01 3.56
C ARG A 28 17.02 -4.38 4.17
N THR A 29 16.19 -4.45 5.21
CA THR A 29 15.78 -5.72 5.83
C THR A 29 14.60 -6.37 5.12
N GLY A 30 14.13 -5.80 4.01
CA GLY A 30 13.08 -6.39 3.20
C GLY A 30 11.72 -6.41 3.89
N GLN A 31 11.46 -5.51 4.84
CA GLN A 31 10.14 -5.40 5.51
C GLN A 31 9.01 -5.15 4.49
N PHE A 32 9.34 -4.60 3.33
CA PHE A 32 8.40 -4.35 2.23
C PHE A 32 8.31 -5.49 1.19
N GLN A 33 9.12 -6.55 1.30
CA GLN A 33 9.17 -7.63 0.28
C GLN A 33 7.88 -8.43 0.17
N ARG A 34 7.06 -8.46 1.23
CA ARG A 34 5.80 -9.24 1.28
C ARG A 34 4.55 -8.37 1.40
N LEU A 35 4.64 -7.10 0.98
CA LEU A 35 3.46 -6.22 0.94
C LEU A 35 2.36 -6.81 0.05
N ASP A 36 2.75 -7.41 -1.09
CA ASP A 36 1.81 -8.08 -1.99
C ASP A 36 1.11 -9.28 -1.32
N GLN A 37 1.83 -10.11 -0.55
CA GLN A 37 1.21 -11.21 0.21
C GLN A 37 0.21 -10.71 1.26
N GLY A 38 0.50 -9.59 1.91
CA GLY A 38 -0.44 -8.96 2.85
C GLY A 38 -1.66 -8.35 2.16
N ALA A 39 -1.49 -7.80 0.95
CA ALA A 39 -2.63 -7.32 0.16
C ALA A 39 -3.52 -8.49 -0.31
N ARG A 40 -2.91 -9.62 -0.64
CA ARG A 40 -3.62 -10.84 -1.06
C ARG A 40 -4.29 -11.59 0.09
N SER A 41 -3.92 -11.35 1.36
CA SER A 41 -4.47 -12.09 2.50
C SER A 41 -5.91 -11.73 2.87
N ILE A 42 -6.50 -10.72 2.24
CA ILE A 42 -7.92 -10.34 2.43
C ILE A 42 -8.84 -11.23 1.58
N PHE A 43 -8.34 -11.69 0.43
CA PHE A 43 -9.03 -12.63 -0.45
C PHE A 43 -8.93 -14.03 0.17
N ASP A 44 -10.03 -14.77 0.18
CA ASP A 44 -10.00 -16.19 0.49
C ASP A 44 -9.51 -17.00 -0.73
N ASP A 45 -9.35 -18.31 -0.56
CA ASP A 45 -8.87 -19.18 -1.65
C ASP A 45 -9.86 -19.29 -2.83
N GLU A 46 -11.11 -18.84 -2.66
CA GLU A 46 -12.18 -18.91 -3.65
C GLU A 46 -12.39 -17.57 -4.40
N GLU A 47 -11.91 -16.44 -3.85
CA GLU A 47 -12.11 -15.11 -4.40
C GLU A 47 -11.06 -14.72 -5.46
N PRO A 48 -11.48 -14.31 -6.67
CA PRO A 48 -10.56 -14.00 -7.77
C PRO A 48 -9.86 -12.65 -7.56
N VAL A 49 -8.53 -12.68 -7.46
CA VAL A 49 -7.70 -11.46 -7.41
C VAL A 49 -7.64 -10.80 -8.79
N GLY A 50 -7.93 -9.49 -8.85
CA GLY A 50 -7.89 -8.71 -10.09
C GLY A 50 -9.16 -8.78 -10.94
N GLN A 51 -10.22 -9.45 -10.47
CA GLN A 51 -11.53 -9.47 -11.13
C GLN A 51 -12.57 -8.73 -10.27
N MET A 52 -13.41 -7.94 -10.92
CA MET A 52 -14.48 -7.21 -10.25
C MET A 52 -15.65 -8.16 -9.96
N THR A 53 -15.91 -8.45 -8.69
CA THR A 53 -16.97 -9.36 -8.23
C THR A 53 -18.30 -8.65 -7.92
N ASP A 54 -18.23 -7.38 -7.51
CA ASP A 54 -19.41 -6.54 -7.26
C ASP A 54 -19.73 -5.68 -8.49
N VAL A 55 -21.00 -5.63 -8.90
CA VAL A 55 -21.45 -4.90 -10.09
C VAL A 55 -22.80 -4.25 -9.85
N PHE A 56 -22.93 -2.98 -10.21
CA PHE A 56 -24.22 -2.29 -10.14
C PHE A 56 -25.21 -2.91 -11.13
N PRO A 57 -26.51 -3.02 -10.75
CA PRO A 57 -27.55 -3.45 -11.68
C PRO A 57 -27.59 -2.55 -12.93
N ASN A 58 -27.72 -3.15 -14.12
CA ASN A 58 -27.64 -2.50 -15.45
C ASN A 58 -26.25 -2.07 -15.92
N THR A 59 -25.17 -2.67 -15.41
CA THR A 59 -23.84 -2.46 -16.02
C THR A 59 -23.73 -3.19 -17.35
N ASP A 60 -23.19 -2.51 -18.36
CA ASP A 60 -23.00 -3.05 -19.72
C ASP A 60 -21.97 -4.21 -19.71
N PRO A 61 -22.32 -5.42 -20.23
CA PRO A 61 -21.40 -6.56 -20.29
C PRO A 61 -20.08 -6.27 -21.01
N GLU A 62 -20.09 -5.43 -22.05
CA GLU A 62 -18.87 -5.10 -22.81
C GLU A 62 -17.90 -4.24 -21.99
N VAL A 63 -18.46 -3.40 -21.10
CA VAL A 63 -17.66 -2.60 -20.17
C VAL A 63 -17.02 -3.49 -19.12
N LEU A 64 -17.74 -4.49 -18.60
CA LEU A 64 -17.20 -5.44 -17.62
C LEU A 64 -16.04 -6.26 -18.18
N GLU A 65 -16.17 -6.75 -19.42
CA GLU A 65 -15.11 -7.51 -20.07
C GLU A 65 -13.83 -6.68 -20.25
N ARG A 66 -13.96 -5.41 -20.63
CA ARG A 66 -12.82 -4.49 -20.75
C ARG A 66 -12.18 -4.15 -19.40
N LEU A 67 -12.97 -4.01 -18.34
CA LEU A 67 -12.47 -3.72 -16.99
C LEU A 67 -11.72 -4.92 -16.42
N ASN A 68 -12.25 -6.13 -16.57
CA ASN A 68 -11.59 -7.37 -16.16
C ASN A 68 -10.33 -7.65 -17.00
N ALA A 69 -10.35 -7.37 -18.31
CA ALA A 69 -9.17 -7.50 -19.17
C ALA A 69 -8.02 -6.58 -18.71
N ARG A 70 -8.33 -5.36 -18.25
CA ARG A 70 -7.34 -4.44 -17.70
C ARG A 70 -6.87 -4.83 -16.30
N GLY A 71 -7.78 -5.27 -15.43
CA GLY A 71 -7.44 -5.68 -14.05
C GLY A 71 -6.59 -6.95 -14.00
N GLY A 72 -6.73 -7.85 -14.98
CA GLY A 72 -5.94 -9.08 -15.09
C GLY A 72 -4.49 -8.85 -15.55
N GLU A 73 -4.20 -7.78 -16.29
CA GLU A 73 -2.83 -7.45 -16.73
C GLU A 73 -1.92 -7.02 -15.55
N ASP A 74 -2.49 -6.44 -14.50
CA ASP A 74 -1.76 -5.93 -13.32
C ASP A 74 -1.61 -6.96 -12.17
N ALA A 75 -2.22 -8.15 -12.31
CA ALA A 75 -2.28 -9.18 -11.27
C ALA A 75 -1.17 -10.25 -11.33
N HIS A 76 -0.30 -10.18 -12.36
CA HIS A 76 0.82 -11.11 -12.61
C HIS A 76 2.16 -10.56 -12.14
#